data_AF-A0A161M2L1-F1
#
_entry.id   AF-A0A161M2L1-F1
#
_cell.length_a   1.000
_cell.length_b   1.000
_cell.length_c   1.000
_cell.angle_alpha   90.00
_cell.angle_beta   90.00
_cell.angle_gamma   90.00
#
_symmetry.space_group_name_H-M   'P 1'
#
loop_
_entity.id
_entity.type
_entity.pdbx_description
1 polymer ?
#
loop_
_entity_poly.entity_id
_entity_poly.type
_entity_poly.pdbx_seq_one_letter_code
_entity_poly.pdbx_strand_id
1 'polypeptide(L)'
;KGTFVMQVSATDQDQGSNSRLLYHIVDGNHDNAFIIEPTSSGIVKMNIVLDREIRDNYKLTVIATDEGVPQLTGTSTILVNIVDVNDNQPTFPPHSVITVNEGKEIGSVLTSITANDVDTNPALTYNLSEADGKFAIDRF
;
A
#
# COMPACT_ATOMS: atom_id res chain seq x y z
N LYS A 1 -15.09 -3.76 -6.54
CA LYS A 1 -15.38 -2.31 -6.55
C LYS A 1 -16.39 -2.02 -5.45
N GLY A 2 -16.17 -0.97 -4.64
CA GLY A 2 -17.11 -0.57 -3.59
C GLY A 2 -16.75 -0.99 -2.16
N THR A 3 -15.51 -1.40 -1.90
CA THR A 3 -15.05 -1.70 -0.53
C THR A 3 -15.08 -0.42 0.30
N PHE A 4 -15.72 -0.48 1.47
CA PHE A 4 -15.76 0.61 2.44
C PHE A 4 -14.35 0.92 2.93
N VAL A 5 -13.96 2.19 2.89
CA VAL A 5 -12.69 2.66 3.46
C VAL A 5 -12.97 3.38 4.78
N MET A 6 -13.76 4.45 4.71
CA MET A 6 -14.20 5.20 5.88
C MET A 6 -15.44 6.05 5.56
N GLN A 7 -16.01 6.69 6.58
CA GLN A 7 -17.03 7.69 6.42
C GLN A 7 -16.53 9.02 6.98
N VAL A 8 -16.59 10.07 6.17
CA VAL A 8 -16.39 11.45 6.63
C VAL A 8 -17.71 12.07 7.03
N SER A 9 -17.66 12.98 8.00
CA SER A 9 -18.81 13.77 8.41
C SER A 9 -18.37 15.19 8.72
N ALA A 10 -19.24 16.14 8.42
CA ALA A 10 -19.14 17.53 8.82
C ALA A 10 -20.48 17.95 9.42
N THR A 11 -20.48 18.97 10.28
CA THR A 11 -21.67 19.43 10.98
C THR A 11 -21.86 20.92 10.74
N ASP A 12 -23.04 21.28 10.25
CA ASP A 12 -23.51 22.66 10.17
C ASP A 12 -24.48 22.93 11.35
N GLN A 13 -24.47 24.14 11.90
CA GLN A 13 -25.35 24.57 12.99
C GLN A 13 -26.70 25.08 12.48
N ASP A 14 -26.87 25.20 11.16
CA ASP A 14 -28.11 25.64 10.53
C ASP A 14 -29.20 24.54 10.55
N GLN A 15 -30.47 24.97 10.59
CA GLN A 15 -31.63 24.08 10.59
C GLN A 15 -32.25 23.97 9.18
N GLY A 16 -32.79 22.79 8.85
CA GLY A 16 -33.52 22.56 7.59
C GLY A 16 -32.62 22.08 6.45
N SER A 17 -32.97 22.38 5.19
CA SER A 17 -32.21 21.93 4.02
C SER A 17 -30.75 22.39 4.02
N ASN A 18 -30.44 23.49 4.71
CA ASN A 18 -29.07 23.98 4.89
C ASN A 18 -28.18 23.00 5.68
N SER A 19 -28.76 22.07 6.45
CA SER A 19 -27.98 21.03 7.13
C SER A 19 -27.58 19.86 6.23
N ARG A 20 -27.98 19.86 4.95
CA ARG A 20 -27.61 18.82 3.98
C ARG A 20 -26.23 19.15 3.41
N LEU A 21 -25.30 18.24 3.61
CA LEU A 21 -23.93 18.37 3.14
C LEU A 21 -23.66 17.40 2.00
N LEU A 22 -23.04 17.91 0.95
CA LEU A 22 -22.53 17.13 -0.17
C LEU A 22 -21.01 17.05 -0.08
N TYR A 23 -20.50 15.82 -0.18
CA TYR A 23 -19.08 15.54 -0.05
C TYR A 23 -18.46 15.20 -1.40
N HIS A 24 -17.32 15.82 -1.70
CA HIS A 24 -16.55 15.58 -2.91
C HIS A 24 -15.06 15.50 -2.62
N ILE A 25 -14.35 14.61 -3.32
CA ILE A 25 -12.89 14.58 -3.32
C ILE A 25 -12.41 15.57 -4.38
N VAL A 26 -11.67 16.59 -3.98
CA VAL A 26 -11.24 17.69 -4.85
C VAL A 26 -9.77 17.65 -5.22
N ASP A 27 -8.95 16.89 -4.47
CA ASP A 27 -7.52 16.73 -4.75
C ASP A 27 -6.97 15.40 -4.19
N GLY A 28 -5.81 14.98 -4.68
CA GLY A 28 -5.07 13.80 -4.22
C GLY A 28 -5.65 12.44 -4.64
N ASN A 29 -6.78 12.43 -5.35
CA ASN A 29 -7.43 11.21 -5.84
C ASN A 29 -6.84 10.73 -7.16
N HIS A 30 -5.58 10.37 -7.15
CA HIS A 30 -4.91 9.82 -8.33
C HIS A 30 -5.63 8.57 -8.84
N ASP A 31 -5.65 8.39 -10.17
CA ASP A 31 -6.24 7.24 -10.86
C ASP A 31 -7.75 7.05 -10.60
N ASN A 32 -8.41 8.07 -10.04
CA ASN A 32 -9.78 7.99 -9.51
C ASN A 32 -9.95 6.79 -8.58
N ALA A 33 -8.95 6.54 -7.73
CA ALA A 33 -8.87 5.36 -6.88
C ALA A 33 -9.99 5.28 -5.84
N PHE A 34 -10.50 6.42 -5.40
CA PHE A 34 -11.55 6.55 -4.40
C PHE A 34 -12.76 7.32 -4.94
N ILE A 35 -13.94 7.01 -4.40
CA ILE A 35 -15.19 7.69 -4.69
C ILE A 35 -15.99 7.92 -3.40
N ILE A 36 -16.81 8.97 -3.38
CA ILE A 36 -17.82 9.17 -2.33
C ILE A 36 -19.18 8.96 -2.97
N GLU A 37 -19.84 7.86 -2.61
CA GLU A 37 -21.12 7.49 -3.22
C GLU A 37 -22.07 6.79 -2.23
N PRO A 38 -23.27 7.35 -1.98
CA PRO A 38 -23.78 8.62 -2.51
C PRO A 38 -23.07 9.83 -1.89
N THR A 39 -23.04 10.96 -2.60
CA THR A 39 -22.35 12.20 -2.16
C THR A 39 -22.87 12.76 -0.83
N SER A 40 -24.11 12.44 -0.45
CA SER A 40 -24.71 12.82 0.84
C SER A 40 -24.31 11.94 2.02
N SER A 41 -23.67 10.79 1.78
CA SER A 41 -23.32 9.83 2.84
C SER A 41 -21.98 10.13 3.50
N GLY A 42 -21.08 10.82 2.79
CA GLY A 42 -19.67 10.93 3.19
C GLY A 42 -18.90 9.60 3.18
N ILE A 43 -19.50 8.50 2.68
CA ILE A 43 -18.83 7.19 2.64
C ILE A 43 -17.83 7.16 1.49
N VAL A 44 -16.55 7.11 1.86
CA VAL A 44 -15.43 6.91 0.95
C VAL A 44 -15.29 5.41 0.64
N LYS A 45 -15.29 5.07 -0.65
CA LYS A 45 -15.15 3.70 -1.15
C LYS A 45 -14.00 3.60 -2.13
N MET A 46 -13.45 2.39 -2.22
CA MET A 46 -12.48 2.04 -3.24
C MET A 46 -13.17 1.83 -4.60
N ASN A 47 -12.67 2.51 -5.64
CA ASN A 47 -13.20 2.46 -7.00
C ASN A 47 -12.45 1.49 -7.94
N ILE A 48 -11.17 1.26 -7.65
CA ILE A 48 -10.28 0.36 -8.40
C ILE A 48 -9.72 -0.73 -7.48
N VAL A 49 -8.85 -1.61 -7.99
CA VAL A 49 -8.01 -2.45 -7.13
C VAL A 49 -6.76 -1.64 -6.80
N LEU A 50 -6.38 -1.59 -5.53
CA LEU A 50 -5.19 -0.89 -5.07
C LEU A 50 -4.02 -1.89 -5.02
N ASP A 51 -2.85 -1.39 -5.37
CA ASP A 51 -1.61 -2.12 -5.47
C ASP A 51 -0.53 -1.23 -4.82
N ARG A 52 0.10 -1.75 -3.76
CA ARG A 52 1.05 -0.98 -2.95
C ARG A 52 2.34 -0.73 -3.74
N GLU A 53 2.74 -1.68 -4.57
CA GLU A 53 3.93 -1.65 -5.41
C GLU A 53 3.80 -0.55 -6.49
N ILE A 54 2.57 -0.17 -6.85
CA ILE A 54 2.28 1.00 -7.68
C ILE A 54 2.21 2.28 -6.84
N ARG A 55 1.44 2.27 -5.73
CA ARG A 55 1.32 3.42 -4.83
C ARG A 55 0.96 2.98 -3.41
N ASP A 56 1.80 3.38 -2.47
CA ASP A 56 1.69 3.02 -1.05
C ASP A 56 0.81 3.98 -0.23
N ASN A 57 0.53 5.19 -0.71
CA ASN A 57 -0.28 6.16 0.03
C ASN A 57 -1.06 7.15 -0.84
N TYR A 58 -2.15 7.68 -0.27
CA TYR A 58 -2.94 8.76 -0.85
C TYR A 58 -3.24 9.84 0.19
N LYS A 59 -3.08 11.11 -0.21
CA LYS A 59 -3.46 12.28 0.59
C LYS A 59 -4.66 12.97 -0.06
N LEU A 60 -5.87 12.53 0.28
CA LEU A 60 -7.10 13.04 -0.32
C LEU A 60 -7.54 14.34 0.34
N THR A 61 -7.92 15.34 -0.45
CA THR A 61 -8.62 16.53 0.06
C THR A 61 -10.09 16.38 -0.23
N VAL A 62 -10.92 16.39 0.82
CA VAL A 62 -12.38 16.30 0.71
C VAL A 62 -12.99 17.64 1.09
N ILE A 63 -13.95 18.09 0.29
CA ILE A 63 -14.79 19.25 0.57
C ILE A 63 -16.19 18.78 0.97
N ALA A 64 -16.76 19.45 1.96
CA ALA A 64 -18.17 19.38 2.30
C ALA A 64 -18.80 20.73 1.92
N THR A 65 -19.90 20.70 1.19
CA THR A 65 -20.63 21.89 0.73
C THR A 65 -22.06 21.81 1.23
N ASP A 66 -22.57 22.88 1.83
CA ASP A 66 -23.98 22.99 2.20
C ASP A 66 -24.88 23.28 0.98
N GLU A 67 -26.20 23.18 1.16
CA GLU A 67 -27.18 23.58 0.16
C GLU A 67 -27.73 25.00 0.38
N GLY A 68 -27.00 25.84 1.13
CA GLY A 68 -27.37 27.22 1.45
C GLY A 68 -27.23 28.19 0.26
N VAL A 69 -27.76 29.41 0.43
CA VAL A 69 -27.58 30.51 -0.52
C VAL A 69 -27.17 31.79 0.24
N PRO A 70 -25.90 32.22 0.20
CA PRO A 70 -24.76 31.60 -0.50
C PRO A 70 -24.34 30.26 0.12
N GLN A 71 -23.69 29.41 -0.68
CA GLN A 71 -23.16 28.12 -0.19
C GLN A 71 -21.91 28.32 0.66
N LEU A 72 -21.81 27.60 1.78
CA LEU A 72 -20.59 27.50 2.57
C LEU A 72 -19.91 26.15 2.37
N THR A 73 -18.60 26.15 2.57
CA THR A 73 -17.77 24.96 2.37
C THR A 73 -16.81 24.75 3.53
N GLY A 74 -16.50 23.49 3.82
CA GLY A 74 -15.43 23.08 4.73
C GLY A 74 -14.55 22.02 4.07
N THR A 75 -13.25 22.04 4.34
CA THR A 75 -12.30 21.08 3.77
C THR A 75 -11.64 20.24 4.86
N SER A 76 -11.27 19.01 4.50
CA SER A 76 -10.53 18.08 5.36
C SER A 76 -9.55 17.24 4.53
N THR A 77 -8.47 16.79 5.17
CA THR A 77 -7.47 15.92 4.55
C THR A 77 -7.57 14.51 5.12
N ILE A 78 -7.60 13.50 4.24
CA ILE A 78 -7.57 12.08 4.59
C ILE A 78 -6.23 11.50 4.12
N LEU A 79 -5.54 10.81 5.02
CA LEU A 79 -4.35 10.02 4.69
C LEU A 79 -4.73 8.54 4.64
N VAL A 80 -4.57 7.93 3.46
CA VAL A 80 -4.82 6.51 3.23
C VAL A 80 -3.48 5.83 2.98
N ASN A 81 -3.09 4.88 3.83
CA ASN A 81 -1.90 4.05 3.64
C ASN A 81 -2.34 2.66 3.15
N ILE A 82 -1.71 2.18 2.08
CA ILE A 82 -1.97 0.85 1.52
C ILE A 82 -1.08 -0.16 2.24
N VAL A 83 -1.71 -1.20 2.77
CA VAL A 83 -1.00 -2.27 3.46
C VAL A 83 -0.52 -3.28 2.44
N ASP A 84 0.73 -3.69 2.61
CA ASP A 84 1.41 -4.69 1.80
C ASP A 84 0.71 -6.05 1.89
N VAL A 85 0.59 -6.73 0.75
CA VAL A 85 0.12 -8.10 0.64
C VAL A 85 1.19 -8.86 -0.10
N ASN A 86 1.57 -10.04 0.40
CA ASN A 86 2.60 -10.87 -0.23
C ASN A 86 2.07 -11.54 -1.50
N ASP A 87 1.98 -10.79 -2.59
CA ASP A 87 1.49 -11.22 -3.90
C ASP A 87 2.58 -11.27 -4.99
N ASN A 88 3.81 -10.88 -4.65
CA ASN A 88 5.00 -11.10 -5.45
C ASN A 88 5.79 -12.28 -4.89
N GLN A 89 6.55 -12.93 -5.79
CA GLN A 89 7.40 -14.05 -5.42
C GLN A 89 8.87 -13.63 -5.48
N PRO A 90 9.73 -14.13 -4.58
CA PRO A 90 11.15 -13.81 -4.61
C PRO A 90 11.79 -14.30 -5.90
N THR A 91 12.66 -13.48 -6.49
CA THR A 91 13.41 -13.82 -7.70
C THR A 91 14.91 -13.77 -7.46
N PHE A 92 15.64 -14.78 -7.94
CA PHE A 92 17.10 -14.76 -7.89
C PHE A 92 17.67 -14.10 -9.15
N PRO A 93 18.76 -13.32 -9.02
CA PRO A 93 19.55 -12.89 -10.17
C PRO A 93 20.13 -14.11 -10.92
N PRO A 94 20.60 -13.94 -12.16
CA PRO A 94 21.14 -15.03 -12.97
C PRO A 94 22.23 -15.83 -12.26
N HIS A 95 22.27 -17.13 -12.54
CA HIS A 95 23.15 -18.10 -11.89
C HIS A 95 24.61 -17.61 -11.83
N SER A 96 25.15 -17.56 -10.61
CA SER A 96 26.58 -17.34 -10.38
C SER A 96 27.25 -18.69 -10.14
N VAL A 97 28.13 -19.10 -11.06
CA VAL A 97 28.99 -20.26 -10.85
C VAL A 97 30.15 -19.83 -9.97
N ILE A 98 30.35 -20.53 -8.86
CA ILE A 98 31.42 -20.24 -7.90
C ILE A 98 32.46 -21.35 -7.98
N THR A 99 33.72 -20.97 -8.06
CA THR A 99 34.85 -21.90 -8.03
C THR A 99 35.54 -21.81 -6.68
N VAL A 100 35.81 -22.96 -6.07
CA VAL A 100 36.41 -23.07 -4.73
C VAL A 100 37.68 -23.91 -4.82
N ASN A 101 38.74 -23.47 -4.13
CA ASN A 101 39.97 -24.25 -4.01
C ASN A 101 39.79 -25.35 -2.96
N GLU A 102 40.29 -26.55 -3.22
CA GLU A 102 40.19 -27.70 -2.30
C GLU A 102 40.89 -27.50 -0.95
N GLY A 103 41.91 -26.66 -0.88
CA GLY A 103 42.63 -26.30 0.34
C GLY A 103 42.00 -25.13 1.12
N LYS A 104 40.81 -24.69 0.73
CA LYS A 104 40.11 -23.58 1.37
C LYS A 104 39.63 -23.99 2.78
N GLU A 105 39.87 -23.13 3.76
CA GLU A 105 39.57 -23.42 5.17
C GLU A 105 38.07 -23.58 5.43
N ILE A 106 37.73 -24.46 6.38
CA ILE A 106 36.35 -24.68 6.84
C ILE A 106 35.79 -23.37 7.43
N GLY A 107 34.56 -23.02 7.06
CA GLY A 107 33.89 -21.80 7.52
C GLY A 107 34.22 -20.56 6.69
N SER A 108 35.08 -20.68 5.68
CA SER A 108 35.33 -19.58 4.74
C SER A 108 34.08 -19.27 3.90
N VAL A 109 33.77 -17.97 3.77
CA VAL A 109 32.65 -17.50 2.94
C VAL A 109 33.00 -17.72 1.46
N LEU A 110 32.08 -18.37 0.74
CA LEU A 110 32.23 -18.66 -0.69
C LEU A 110 31.53 -17.62 -1.56
N THR A 111 30.29 -17.28 -1.18
CA THR A 111 29.45 -16.29 -1.86
C THR A 111 28.42 -15.73 -0.89
N SER A 112 27.78 -14.63 -1.29
CA SER A 112 26.45 -14.26 -0.82
C SER A 112 25.43 -14.51 -1.94
N ILE A 113 24.20 -14.87 -1.58
CA ILE A 113 23.08 -14.98 -2.50
C ILE A 113 21.94 -14.17 -1.90
N THR A 114 21.36 -13.30 -2.71
CA THR A 114 20.21 -12.48 -2.33
C THR A 114 19.14 -12.63 -3.40
N ALA A 115 17.92 -12.95 -3.00
CA ALA A 115 16.74 -12.82 -3.84
C ALA A 115 16.21 -11.38 -3.75
N ASN A 116 15.58 -10.94 -4.83
CA ASN A 116 14.84 -9.69 -4.86
C ASN A 116 13.36 -10.00 -4.74
N ASP A 117 12.71 -9.29 -3.82
CA ASP A 117 11.27 -9.26 -3.66
C ASP A 117 10.86 -7.80 -3.46
N VAL A 118 9.77 -7.40 -4.10
CA VAL A 118 9.23 -6.03 -3.99
C VAL A 118 8.31 -5.89 -2.78
N ASP A 119 7.82 -7.00 -2.25
CA ASP A 119 7.01 -7.06 -1.05
C ASP A 119 7.89 -6.74 0.18
N THR A 120 7.29 -6.10 1.17
CA THR A 120 7.98 -5.77 2.44
C THR A 120 7.80 -6.85 3.50
N ASN A 121 6.80 -7.72 3.36
CA ASN A 121 6.53 -8.80 4.29
C ASN A 121 6.02 -10.06 3.57
N PRO A 122 6.46 -11.26 3.98
CA PRO A 122 7.41 -11.54 5.05
C PRO A 122 8.88 -11.33 4.60
N ALA A 123 9.78 -11.20 5.58
CA ALA A 123 11.21 -11.16 5.29
C ALA A 123 11.69 -12.44 4.60
N LEU A 124 12.58 -12.29 3.62
CA LEU A 124 13.15 -13.40 2.88
C LEU A 124 13.90 -14.36 3.79
N THR A 125 13.65 -15.65 3.59
CA THR A 125 14.37 -16.72 4.28
C THR A 125 15.02 -17.63 3.25
N TYR A 126 16.29 -17.96 3.48
CA TYR A 126 17.10 -18.76 2.57
C TYR A 126 17.39 -20.12 3.19
N ASN A 127 17.30 -21.17 2.39
CA ASN A 127 17.67 -22.53 2.76
C ASN A 127 18.32 -23.22 1.57
N LEU A 128 19.29 -24.10 1.85
CA LEU A 128 19.84 -25.03 0.86
C LEU A 128 18.91 -26.24 0.75
N SER A 129 18.33 -26.47 -0.43
CA SER A 129 17.44 -27.61 -0.68
C SER A 129 18.18 -28.95 -0.69
N GLU A 130 19.43 -28.96 -1.18
CA GLU A 130 20.31 -30.12 -1.24
C GLU A 130 21.63 -29.79 -0.57
N ALA A 131 21.72 -30.05 0.74
CA ALA A 131 22.97 -29.96 1.48
C ALA A 131 23.57 -31.36 1.62
N ASP A 132 24.74 -31.60 1.03
CA ASP A 132 25.53 -32.83 1.25
C ASP A 132 26.37 -32.77 2.55
N GLY A 133 26.10 -31.77 3.39
CA GLY A 133 26.82 -31.48 4.64
C GLY A 133 28.15 -30.75 4.45
N LYS A 134 28.57 -30.45 3.21
CA LYS A 134 29.82 -29.72 2.95
C LYS A 134 29.64 -28.21 2.90
N PHE A 135 28.42 -27.74 2.64
CA PHE A 135 28.06 -26.34 2.55
C PHE A 135 26.89 -26.01 3.46
N ALA A 136 26.87 -24.77 3.95
CA ALA A 136 25.77 -24.21 4.71
C ALA A 136 25.49 -22.80 4.20
N ILE A 137 24.24 -22.38 4.36
CA ILE A 137 23.84 -20.98 4.21
C ILE A 137 23.60 -20.42 5.60
N ASP A 138 24.23 -19.29 5.90
CA ASP A 138 24.04 -18.63 7.19
C ASP A 138 22.81 -17.72 7.14
N ARG A 139 22.11 -17.58 8.28
CA ARG A 139 20.96 -16.70 8.43
C ARG A 139 21.43 -15.36 8.99
N PHE A 140 21.85 -14.46 8.12
CA PHE A 140 21.98 -13.05 8.45
C PHE A 140 21.46 -12.18 7.30
#